data_AF-A0A3D4R8W9-F1
#
_entry.id   AF-A0A3D4R8W9-F1
#
_cell.length_a   1.000
_cell.length_b   1.000
_cell.length_c   1.000
_cell.angle_alpha   90.00
_cell.angle_beta   90.00
_cell.angle_gamma   90.00
#
_symmetry.space_group_name_H-M   'P 1'
#
loop_
_entity.id
_entity.type
_entity.pdbx_description
1 polymer ?
#
loop_
_entity_poly.entity_id
_entity_poly.type
_entity_poly.pdbx_seq_one_letter_code
_entity_poly.pdbx_strand_id
1 'polypeptide(L)' 'STPLTTSAQSAHVASAAPTMEPAEQPLTVPAQQMLLTERKMVTVDLCPGCGEASLIFEEGCKKCYSCGYSEC' A
#
# COMPACT_ATOMS: atom_id res chain seq x y z
N SER A 1 46.93 38.59 -32.72
CA SER A 1 46.81 37.24 -33.30
C SER A 1 45.51 36.61 -32.86
N THR A 2 44.54 36.55 -33.75
CA THR A 2 43.29 35.76 -33.58
C THR A 2 43.58 34.29 -33.87
N PRO A 3 43.06 33.37 -33.05
CA PRO A 3 42.37 32.19 -33.60
C PRO A 3 41.06 31.91 -32.85
N LEU A 4 39.95 31.90 -33.58
CA LEU A 4 39.19 30.72 -34.03
C LEU A 4 38.21 30.17 -33.00
N THR A 5 36.94 30.51 -33.24
CA THR A 5 35.74 29.66 -33.20
C THR A 5 35.75 28.46 -32.25
N THR A 6 34.79 28.46 -31.31
CA THR A 6 33.94 27.27 -31.19
C THR A 6 32.56 27.68 -30.67
N SER A 7 31.62 27.69 -31.60
CA SER A 7 30.19 27.63 -31.33
C SER A 7 29.86 26.30 -30.65
N ALA A 8 29.28 26.37 -29.46
CA ALA A 8 28.31 25.43 -28.89
C ALA A 8 28.17 25.86 -27.43
N GLN A 9 27.00 26.26 -26.94
CA GLN A 9 25.96 25.30 -26.63
C GLN A 9 24.59 25.98 -26.76
N SER A 10 23.87 25.52 -27.76
CA SER A 10 22.42 25.63 -27.86
C SER A 10 21.79 24.55 -26.98
N ALA A 11 20.52 24.79 -26.63
CA ALA A 11 19.58 23.89 -25.95
C ALA A 11 19.66 23.84 -24.42
N HIS A 12 19.13 24.88 -23.78
CA HIS A 12 18.34 24.67 -22.56
C HIS A 12 17.18 23.77 -22.96
N VAL A 13 17.25 22.49 -22.56
CA VAL A 13 16.16 21.55 -22.76
C VAL A 13 14.90 22.12 -22.13
N ALA A 14 13.83 22.19 -22.92
CA ALA A 14 12.52 22.61 -22.48
C ALA A 14 12.12 21.78 -21.25
N SER A 15 12.02 22.44 -20.10
CA SER A 15 11.41 21.86 -18.91
C SER A 15 9.91 21.83 -19.17
N ALA A 16 9.45 20.76 -19.83
CA ALA A 16 8.05 20.41 -19.88
C ALA A 16 7.69 19.90 -18.49
N ALA A 17 7.17 20.78 -17.64
CA ALA A 17 6.48 20.38 -16.43
C ALA A 17 5.34 19.42 -16.82
N PRO A 18 5.20 18.24 -16.17
CA PRO A 18 3.97 17.49 -16.30
C PRO A 18 2.88 18.31 -15.62
N THR A 19 1.92 18.79 -16.41
CA THR A 19 0.67 19.36 -15.92
C THR A 19 0.01 18.32 -15.04
N MET A 20 0.05 18.52 -13.71
CA MET A 20 -0.89 17.85 -12.81
C MET A 20 -2.25 18.44 -13.13
N GLU A 21 -3.10 17.63 -13.76
CA GLU A 21 -4.51 17.91 -13.95
C GLU A 21 -5.26 17.22 -12.79
N PRO A 22 -5.70 17.96 -11.76
CA PRO A 22 -6.64 17.43 -10.78
C PRO A 22 -8.04 17.45 -11.41
N ALA A 23 -8.33 16.44 -12.22
CA ALA A 23 -9.70 16.15 -12.58
C ALA A 23 -10.36 15.45 -11.37
N GLU A 24 -10.93 16.27 -10.48
CA GLU A 24 -11.95 15.84 -9.54
C GLU A 24 -13.08 15.19 -10.34
N GLN A 25 -13.13 13.86 -10.28
CA GLN A 25 -14.28 13.10 -10.73
C GLN A 25 -15.21 12.99 -9.51
N PRO A 26 -16.36 13.69 -9.47
CA PRO A 26 -17.35 13.46 -8.44
C PRO A 26 -17.90 12.05 -8.64
N LEU A 27 -17.41 11.12 -7.82
CA LEU A 27 -17.91 9.75 -7.78
C LEU A 27 -19.37 9.82 -7.34
N THR A 28 -20.30 9.70 -8.29
CA THR A 28 -21.71 9.45 -8.01
C THR A 28 -21.78 8.11 -7.27
N VAL A 29 -21.96 8.18 -5.96
CA VAL A 29 -22.28 7.01 -5.14
C VAL A 29 -23.78 6.79 -5.26
N PRO A 30 -24.25 5.70 -5.91
CA PRO A 30 -25.68 5.44 -5.99
C PRO A 30 -26.21 5.20 -4.57
N ALA A 31 -27.24 5.97 -4.20
CA ALA A 31 -27.86 6.01 -2.86
C ALA A 31 -28.58 4.72 -2.42
N GLN A 32 -28.26 3.56 -3.00
CA GLN A 32 -28.93 2.28 -2.76
C GLN A 32 -28.02 1.20 -2.15
N GLN A 33 -26.74 1.49 -1.89
CA GLN A 33 -25.79 0.51 -1.32
C GLN A 33 -25.76 0.49 0.22
N MET A 34 -26.82 0.91 0.90
CA MET A 34 -26.84 1.03 2.37
C MET A 34 -27.35 -0.19 3.14
N LEU A 35 -27.78 -1.29 2.48
CA LEU A 35 -28.44 -2.38 3.21
C LEU A 35 -27.61 -3.64 3.48
N LEU A 36 -26.37 -3.75 2.98
CA LEU A 36 -25.54 -4.96 3.14
C LEU A 36 -24.06 -4.61 3.33
N THR A 37 -23.75 -3.69 4.25
CA THR A 37 -22.43 -3.79 4.90
C THR A 37 -22.54 -4.97 5.88
N GLU A 38 -22.51 -6.16 5.30
CA GLU A 38 -22.47 -7.44 6.00
C GLU A 38 -21.29 -7.33 6.96
N ARG A 39 -21.58 -7.17 8.25
CA ARG A 39 -20.57 -7.02 9.29
C ARG A 39 -19.89 -8.38 9.42
N LYS A 40 -18.97 -8.68 8.49
CA LYS A 40 -18.23 -9.93 8.41
C LYS A 40 -17.47 -10.07 9.73
N MET A 41 -18.02 -10.88 10.63
CA MET A 41 -17.34 -11.26 11.85
C MET A 41 -16.14 -12.09 11.42
N VAL A 42 -14.96 -11.47 11.47
CA VAL A 42 -13.69 -12.17 11.30
C VAL A 42 -13.38 -12.78 12.66
N THR A 43 -13.60 -14.09 12.79
CA THR A 43 -13.09 -14.85 13.93
C THR A 43 -11.57 -14.87 13.82
N VAL A 44 -10.89 -14.21 14.75
CA VAL A 44 -9.43 -14.23 14.87
C VAL A 44 -9.05 -15.33 15.84
N ASP A 45 -8.17 -16.26 15.41
CA ASP A 45 -7.55 -17.23 16.32
C ASP A 45 -6.61 -16.49 17.28
N LEU A 46 -7.06 -16.31 18.52
CA LEU A 46 -6.22 -15.79 19.60
C LEU A 46 -5.42 -16.94 20.21
N CYS A 47 -4.15 -16.67 20.57
CA CYS A 47 -3.32 -17.68 21.21
C CYS A 47 -3.91 -18.10 22.58
N PRO A 48 -4.06 -19.40 22.88
CA PRO A 48 -4.60 -19.85 24.17
C PRO A 48 -3.66 -19.59 25.34
N GLY A 49 -2.35 -19.43 25.09
CA GLY A 49 -1.36 -19.14 26.13
C GLY A 49 -1.33 -17.69 26.59
N CYS A 50 -1.60 -16.73 25.69
CA CYS A 50 -1.44 -15.30 26.00
C CYS A 50 -2.57 -14.38 25.48
N GLY A 51 -3.51 -14.88 24.68
CA GLY A 51 -4.61 -14.11 24.11
C GLY A 51 -4.25 -13.19 22.94
N GLU A 52 -3.01 -13.25 22.44
CA GLU A 52 -2.55 -12.38 21.35
C GLU A 52 -2.94 -12.93 19.96
N ALA A 53 -3.19 -12.03 19.02
CA ALA A 53 -3.50 -12.36 17.62
C ALA A 53 -2.23 -12.67 16.80
N SER A 54 -1.32 -13.44 17.38
CA SER A 54 -0.03 -13.82 16.77
C SER A 54 0.12 -15.34 16.69
N LEU A 55 -0.99 -16.08 16.70
CA LEU A 55 -1.05 -17.52 16.53
C LEU A 55 -1.07 -17.86 15.02
N ILE A 56 -0.06 -18.59 14.54
CA ILE A 56 0.09 -19.04 13.15
C ILE A 56 0.08 -20.57 13.11
N PHE A 57 -0.38 -21.16 12.01
CA PHE A 57 -0.24 -22.60 11.77
C PHE A 57 0.90 -22.85 10.78
N GLU A 58 1.92 -23.58 11.20
CA GLU A 58 3.11 -23.87 10.39
C GLU A 58 3.58 -25.29 10.68
N GLU A 59 3.94 -26.04 9.64
CA GLU A 59 4.42 -27.43 9.75
C GLU A 59 3.48 -28.40 10.49
N GLY A 60 2.17 -28.10 10.55
CA GLY A 60 1.18 -28.94 11.23
C GLY A 60 0.94 -28.58 12.71
N CYS A 61 1.63 -27.56 13.22
CA CYS A 61 1.52 -27.12 14.61
C CYS A 61 1.05 -25.66 14.67
N LYS A 62 0.30 -25.29 15.71
CA LYS A 62 0.00 -23.88 16.01
C LYS A 62 1.16 -23.28 16.81
N LYS A 63 1.73 -22.17 16.35
CA LYS A 63 2.85 -21.47 16.98
C LYS A 63 2.47 -20.00 17.23
N CYS A 64 2.72 -19.49 18.43
CA CYS A 64 2.53 -18.08 18.75
C CYS A 64 3.86 -17.34 18.81
N TYR A 65 4.02 -16.31 17.99
CA TYR A 65 5.25 -15.50 17.99
C TYR A 65 5.38 -14.55 19.19
N SER A 66 4.29 -14.29 19.91
CA SER A 66 4.30 -13.34 21.04
C SER A 66 4.71 -13.98 22.37
N CYS A 67 4.33 -15.23 22.61
CA CYS A 67 4.62 -15.92 23.87
C CYS A 67 5.40 -17.24 23.70
N GLY A 68 5.65 -17.67 22.46
CA GLY A 68 6.34 -18.92 22.18
C GLY A 68 5.47 -20.18 22.35
N TYR A 69 4.15 -20.05 22.52
CA TYR A 69 3.22 -21.19 22.57
C TYR A 69 3.37 -22.06 21.31
N SER A 70 3.40 -23.37 21.48
CA SER A 70 3.41 -24.35 20.39
C SER A 70 2.59 -25.59 20.75
N GLU A 71 1.58 -25.93 19.96
CA GLU A 71 0.87 -27.22 20.04
C GLU A 71 0.85 -27.92 18.68
N CYS A 72 1.09 -29.23 18.74
CA CYS A 72 0.92 -30.22 17.68
C CYS A 72 0.07 -31.33 18.32
#